data_AF-A0A1F6A756-F1
#
_entry.id   AF-A0A1F6A756-F1
#
_cell.length_a   1.000
_cell.length_b   1.000
_cell.length_c   1.000
_cell.angle_alpha   90.00
_cell.angle_beta   90.00
_cell.angle_gamma   90.00
#
_symmetry.space_group_name_H-M   'P 1'
#
loop_
_entity.id
_entity.type
_entity.pdbx_description
1 polymer ?
#
loop_
_entity_poly.entity_id
_entity_poly.type
_entity_poly.pdbx_seq_one_letter_code
_entity_poly.pdbx_strand_id
1 'polypeptide(L)'
;MKKLSRFERLTEEDLLADEDRRVMIERYFQLACEVVIDIANLLNAEFRFRPANDAKESIIILGEEGVLKKEFANQFAPMAGFRNILVHDYIAIDYTKVADYLNSRLGDFETFAKAVASYLV
;
A
#
# COMPACT_ATOMS: atom_id res chain seq x y z
N MET A 1 -2.70 -7.09 7.02
CA MET A 1 -2.65 -6.17 8.19
C MET A 1 -2.29 -6.85 9.51
N LYS A 2 -3.08 -7.80 10.06
CA LYS A 2 -2.79 -8.48 11.35
C LYS A 2 -1.40 -9.11 11.48
N LYS A 3 -0.76 -9.50 10.35
CA LYS A 3 0.61 -10.02 10.36
C LYS A 3 1.66 -8.93 10.53
N LEU A 4 1.44 -7.71 10.02
CA LEU A 4 2.35 -6.56 10.12
C LEU A 4 2.22 -5.85 11.46
N SER A 5 1.02 -5.79 12.04
CA SER A 5 0.77 -5.10 13.31
C SER A 5 1.58 -5.65 14.50
N ARG A 6 2.08 -6.89 14.40
CA ARG A 6 2.98 -7.46 15.43
C ARG A 6 4.39 -6.84 15.44
N PHE A 7 4.74 -6.10 14.38
CA PHE A 7 6.01 -5.42 14.20
C PHE A 7 5.88 -3.90 14.37
N GLU A 8 4.74 -3.43 14.88
CA GLU A 8 4.60 -2.05 15.33
C GLU A 8 5.62 -1.76 16.45
N ARG A 9 6.05 -0.50 16.51
CA ARG A 9 7.07 0.07 17.42
C ARG A 9 8.51 -0.30 17.13
N LEU A 10 8.79 -1.03 16.05
CA LEU A 10 10.16 -1.24 15.60
C LEU A 10 10.74 0.06 15.02
N THR A 11 12.01 0.31 15.32
CA THR A 11 12.78 1.41 14.73
C THR A 11 13.56 0.94 13.50
N GLU A 12 14.22 1.87 12.82
CA GLU A 12 15.17 1.53 11.75
C GLU A 12 16.29 0.62 12.27
N GLU A 13 16.85 0.91 13.45
CA GLU A 13 17.92 0.10 14.04
C GLU A 13 17.47 -1.34 14.30
N ASP A 14 16.24 -1.54 14.79
CA ASP A 14 15.67 -2.88 14.98
C ASP A 14 15.53 -3.66 13.66
N LEU A 15 15.16 -2.97 12.58
CA LEU A 15 15.05 -3.57 11.25
C LEU A 15 16.42 -3.92 10.68
N LEU A 16 17.43 -3.05 10.86
CA LEU A 16 18.79 -3.29 10.38
C LEU A 16 19.52 -4.38 11.16
N ALA A 17 19.14 -4.63 12.41
CA ALA A 17 19.77 -5.64 13.27
C ALA A 17 19.32 -7.09 12.98
N ASP A 18 18.19 -7.30 12.30
CA ASP A 18 17.59 -8.63 12.07
C ASP A 18 17.12 -8.76 10.61
N GLU A 19 17.97 -9.34 9.77
CA GLU A 19 17.73 -9.50 8.33
C GLU A 19 16.49 -10.36 8.01
N ASP A 20 16.30 -11.48 8.72
CA ASP A 20 15.15 -12.36 8.49
C ASP A 20 13.83 -11.64 8.78
N ARG A 21 13.80 -10.86 9.87
CA ARG A 21 12.63 -10.03 10.21
C ARG A 21 12.39 -8.96 9.17
N ARG A 22 13.45 -8.30 8.71
CA ARG A 22 13.41 -7.24 7.71
C ARG A 22 12.81 -7.73 6.38
N VAL A 23 13.34 -8.83 5.84
CA VAL A 23 12.84 -9.47 4.61
C VAL A 23 11.38 -9.91 4.76
N MET A 24 11.01 -10.45 5.93
CA MET A 24 9.62 -10.82 6.19
C MET A 24 8.68 -9.61 6.17
N ILE A 25 9.08 -8.48 6.77
CA ILE A 25 8.31 -7.24 6.80
C ILE A 25 8.15 -6.66 5.38
N GLU A 26 9.24 -6.58 4.62
CA GLU A 26 9.23 -6.15 3.23
C GLU A 26 8.25 -6.98 2.40
N ARG A 27 8.31 -8.32 2.53
CA ARG A 27 7.40 -9.22 1.81
C ARG A 27 5.94 -9.00 2.19
N TYR A 28 5.65 -8.77 3.46
CA TYR A 28 4.27 -8.50 3.88
C TYR A 28 3.76 -7.16 3.36
N PHE A 29 4.60 -6.11 3.31
CA PHE A 29 4.23 -4.85 2.69
C PHE A 29 4.02 -4.99 1.19
N GLN A 30 4.94 -5.65 0.50
CA GLN A 30 4.82 -5.92 -0.93
C GLN A 30 3.47 -6.57 -1.25
N LEU A 31 3.13 -7.65 -0.56
CA LEU A 31 1.86 -8.36 -0.73
C LEU A 31 0.65 -7.45 -0.45
N ALA A 32 0.72 -6.62 0.60
CA ALA A 32 -0.37 -5.71 0.92
C ALA A 32 -0.57 -4.66 -0.19
N CYS A 33 0.52 -4.12 -0.74
CA CYS A 33 0.47 -3.19 -1.85
C CYS A 33 -0.05 -3.83 -3.14
N GLU A 34 0.39 -5.04 -3.47
CA GLU A 34 -0.08 -5.79 -4.65
C GLU A 34 -1.59 -6.00 -4.59
N VAL A 35 -2.12 -6.45 -3.44
CA VAL A 35 -3.57 -6.64 -3.27
C VAL A 35 -4.36 -5.34 -3.48
N VAL A 36 -3.87 -4.20 -2.99
CA VAL A 36 -4.53 -2.90 -3.22
C VAL A 36 -4.56 -2.54 -4.70
N ILE A 37 -3.42 -2.70 -5.39
CA ILE A 37 -3.30 -2.39 -6.82
C ILE A 37 -4.21 -3.30 -7.64
N ASP A 38 -4.25 -4.59 -7.33
CA ASP A 38 -5.08 -5.57 -8.02
C ASP A 38 -6.57 -5.25 -7.85
N ILE A 39 -7.01 -4.91 -6.62
CA ILE A 39 -8.38 -4.48 -6.37
C ILE A 39 -8.70 -3.19 -7.15
N ALA A 40 -7.80 -2.21 -7.15
CA ALA A 40 -8.02 -0.97 -7.89
C ALA A 40 -8.16 -1.21 -9.39
N ASN A 41 -7.28 -2.05 -9.97
CA ASN A 41 -7.37 -2.44 -11.38
C ASN A 41 -8.67 -3.19 -11.69
N LEU A 42 -9.06 -4.12 -10.82
CA LEU A 42 -10.29 -4.89 -10.96
C LEU A 42 -11.52 -3.99 -10.99
N LEU A 43 -11.62 -3.04 -10.04
CA LEU A 43 -12.74 -2.10 -9.98
C LEU A 43 -12.76 -1.18 -11.20
N ASN A 44 -11.61 -0.63 -11.61
CA ASN A 44 -11.52 0.21 -12.80
C ASN A 44 -12.02 -0.53 -14.05
N ALA A 45 -11.69 -1.82 -14.20
CA ALA A 45 -12.14 -2.64 -15.31
C ALA A 45 -13.64 -2.98 -15.22
N GLU A 46 -14.11 -3.42 -14.06
CA GLU A 46 -15.50 -3.85 -13.83
C GLU A 46 -16.49 -2.70 -14.08
N PHE A 47 -16.21 -1.52 -13.54
CA PHE A 47 -17.06 -0.35 -13.66
C PHE A 47 -16.79 0.49 -14.91
N ARG A 48 -15.88 0.03 -15.79
CA ARG A 48 -15.51 0.71 -17.05
C ARG A 48 -15.07 2.16 -16.84
N PHE A 49 -14.33 2.41 -15.77
CA PHE A 49 -13.68 3.70 -15.58
C PHE A 49 -12.60 3.93 -16.65
N ARG A 50 -12.08 5.16 -16.70
CA ARG A 50 -10.99 5.47 -17.65
C ARG A 50 -9.77 4.57 -17.40
N PRO A 51 -8.98 4.25 -18.44
CA PRO A 51 -7.76 3.47 -18.26
C PRO A 51 -6.73 4.22 -17.42
N ALA A 52 -6.03 3.47 -16.56
CA ALA A 52 -4.87 3.94 -15.83
C ALA A 52 -3.60 3.75 -16.65
N ASN A 53 -2.68 4.72 -16.62
CA ASN A 53 -1.36 4.61 -17.22
C ASN A 53 -0.39 3.80 -16.35
N ASP A 54 -0.58 3.84 -15.03
CA ASP A 54 0.24 3.11 -14.06
C ASP A 54 -0.56 2.72 -12.79
N ALA A 55 0.08 1.95 -11.91
CA ALA A 55 -0.52 1.45 -10.67
C ALA A 55 -0.91 2.56 -9.67
N LYS A 56 -0.21 3.70 -9.68
CA LYS A 56 -0.57 4.85 -8.83
C LYS A 56 -1.86 5.45 -9.35
N GLU A 57 -1.96 5.65 -10.66
CA GLU A 57 -3.16 6.19 -11.29
C GLU A 57 -4.37 5.28 -11.11
N SER A 58 -4.20 3.96 -11.07
CA SER A 58 -5.29 3.03 -10.76
C SER A 58 -5.98 3.35 -9.43
N ILE A 59 -5.22 3.77 -8.41
CA ILE A 59 -5.77 4.16 -7.09
C ILE A 59 -6.39 5.56 -7.15
N ILE A 60 -5.80 6.49 -7.93
CA ILE A 60 -6.31 7.85 -8.08
C ILE A 60 -7.70 7.85 -8.73
N ILE A 61 -7.90 7.04 -9.76
CA ILE A 61 -9.19 6.90 -10.47
C ILE A 61 -10.30 6.50 -9.49
N LEU A 62 -10.03 5.59 -8.54
CA LEU A 62 -11.01 5.27 -7.49
C LEU A 62 -11.46 6.48 -6.67
N GLY A 63 -10.57 7.46 -6.47
CA GLY A 63 -10.91 8.73 -5.82
C GLY A 63 -11.67 9.71 -6.72
N GLU A 64 -11.46 9.66 -8.04
CA GLU A 64 -12.20 10.43 -9.03
C GLU A 64 -13.66 9.94 -9.14
N GLU A 65 -13.85 8.61 -9.08
CA GLU A 65 -15.13 7.93 -9.26
C GLU A 65 -15.91 7.70 -7.95
N GLY A 66 -15.40 8.25 -6.84
CA GLY A 66 -16.08 8.25 -5.54
C GLY A 66 -16.03 6.94 -4.75
N VAL A 67 -15.25 5.95 -5.21
CA VAL A 67 -14.97 4.72 -4.44
C VAL A 67 -14.16 5.05 -3.19
N LEU A 68 -13.18 5.95 -3.33
CA LEU A 68 -12.37 6.48 -2.25
C LEU A 68 -12.66 7.97 -2.07
N LYS A 69 -12.46 8.50 -0.86
CA LYS A 69 -12.34 9.97 -0.70
C LYS A 69 -11.13 10.43 -1.51
N LYS A 70 -11.31 11.48 -2.32
CA LYS A 70 -10.27 12.00 -3.23
C LYS A 70 -8.96 12.34 -2.50
N GLU A 71 -9.06 12.94 -1.32
CA GLU A 71 -7.90 13.29 -0.49
C GLU A 71 -7.14 12.05 -0.04
N PHE A 72 -7.88 11.01 0.38
CA PHE A 72 -7.30 9.73 0.78
C PHE A 72 -6.63 9.02 -0.41
N ALA A 73 -7.30 8.96 -1.57
CA ALA A 73 -6.71 8.37 -2.77
C ALA A 73 -5.37 9.01 -3.14
N ASN A 74 -5.29 10.35 -3.11
CA ASN A 74 -4.04 11.08 -3.37
C ASN A 74 -2.93 10.77 -2.36
N GLN A 75 -3.28 10.66 -1.07
CA GLN A 75 -2.33 10.36 0.00
C GLN A 75 -1.87 8.90 -0.03
N PHE A 76 -2.76 7.98 -0.42
CA PHE A 76 -2.52 6.54 -0.38
C PHE A 76 -1.83 6.03 -1.65
N ALA A 77 -2.12 6.59 -2.83
CA ALA A 77 -1.56 6.15 -4.10
C ALA A 77 -0.02 6.03 -4.17
N PRO A 78 0.80 6.84 -3.46
CA PRO A 78 2.25 6.64 -3.36
C PRO A 78 2.69 5.24 -2.89
N MET A 79 1.81 4.47 -2.23
CA MET A 79 2.07 3.09 -1.84
C MET A 79 2.38 2.17 -3.04
N ALA A 80 1.88 2.49 -4.24
CA ALA A 80 2.23 1.78 -5.46
C ALA A 80 3.71 1.96 -5.83
N GLY A 81 4.26 3.16 -5.59
CA GLY A 81 5.69 3.43 -5.74
C GLY A 81 6.53 2.73 -4.66
N PHE A 82 6.03 2.70 -3.42
CA PHE A 82 6.67 1.94 -2.33
C PHE A 82 6.79 0.45 -2.68
N ARG A 83 5.75 -0.16 -3.28
CA ARG A 83 5.83 -1.54 -3.77
C ARG A 83 6.97 -1.75 -4.75
N ASN A 84 7.23 -0.80 -5.66
CA ASN A 84 8.32 -0.92 -6.61
C ASN A 84 9.68 -0.88 -5.93
N ILE A 85 9.86 -0.03 -4.91
CA ILE A 85 11.10 0.06 -4.12
C ILE A 85 11.37 -1.26 -3.38
N LEU A 86 10.33 -1.91 -2.85
CA LEU A 86 10.47 -3.19 -2.14
C LEU A 86 10.85 -4.37 -3.04
N VAL A 87 10.64 -4.27 -4.35
CA VAL A 87 10.84 -5.39 -5.30
C VAL A 87 12.08 -5.20 -6.17
N HIS A 88 12.48 -3.96 -6.42
CA HIS A 88 13.58 -3.66 -7.32
C HIS A 88 14.87 -3.35 -6.56
N ASP A 89 15.85 -4.27 -6.65
CA ASP A 89 17.21 -4.18 -6.08
C ASP A 89 18.03 -2.96 -6.55
N TYR A 90 17.53 -2.16 -7.49
CA TYR A 90 18.24 -1.00 -8.03
C TYR A 90 18.18 0.24 -7.11
N ILE A 91 17.26 0.27 -6.14
CA ILE A 91 17.11 1.39 -5.20
C ILE A 91 17.26 0.84 -3.79
N ALA A 92 18.18 1.42 -3.02
CA ALA A 92 18.34 1.08 -1.60
C ALA A 92 17.02 1.35 -0.84
N ILE A 93 16.55 0.36 -0.08
CA ILE A 93 15.37 0.51 0.77
C ILE A 93 15.70 1.45 1.92
N ASP A 94 14.88 2.48 2.08
CA ASP A 94 14.93 3.42 3.19
C ASP A 94 14.14 2.84 4.37
N TYR A 95 14.84 2.23 5.33
CA TYR A 95 14.22 1.55 6.47
C TYR A 95 13.64 2.51 7.50
N THR A 96 14.07 3.78 7.52
CA THR A 96 13.34 4.83 8.25
C THR A 96 11.90 4.94 7.74
N LYS A 97 11.69 4.93 6.41
CA LYS A 97 10.33 4.93 5.83
C LYS A 97 9.56 3.65 6.10
N VAL A 98 10.22 2.49 6.06
CA VAL A 98 9.57 1.21 6.40
C VAL A 98 9.06 1.24 7.85
N ALA A 99 9.87 1.72 8.79
CA ALA A 99 9.48 1.89 10.18
C ALA A 99 8.31 2.90 10.32
N ASP A 100 8.35 4.04 9.64
CA ASP A 100 7.22 4.98 9.65
C ASP A 100 5.93 4.33 9.11
N TYR A 101 6.01 3.58 8.02
CA TYR A 101 4.83 2.91 7.47
C TYR A 101 4.27 1.82 8.39
N LEU A 102 5.13 1.09 9.11
CA LEU A 102 4.70 0.14 10.14
C LEU A 102 3.95 0.84 11.27
N ASN A 103 4.43 2.01 11.68
CA ASN A 103 3.95 2.67 12.90
C ASN A 103 2.77 3.61 12.65
N SER A 104 2.68 4.19 11.47
CA SER A 104 1.79 5.33 11.19
C SER A 104 0.79 5.06 10.07
N ARG A 105 1.04 4.08 9.19
CA ARG A 105 0.30 3.93 7.92
C ARG A 105 -0.42 2.60 7.72
N LEU A 106 -0.29 1.65 8.65
CA LEU A 106 -1.02 0.38 8.54
C LEU A 106 -2.55 0.58 8.50
N GLY A 107 -3.08 1.58 9.20
CA GLY A 107 -4.52 1.91 9.17
C GLY A 107 -5.06 2.31 7.79
N ASP A 108 -4.20 2.76 6.87
CA ASP A 108 -4.63 3.20 5.54
C ASP A 108 -5.15 2.01 4.71
N PHE A 109 -4.55 0.82 4.84
CA PHE A 109 -5.03 -0.39 4.17
C PHE A 109 -6.42 -0.81 4.67
N GLU A 110 -6.70 -0.63 5.96
CA GLU A 110 -8.04 -0.90 6.51
C GLU A 110 -9.05 0.14 6.02
N THR A 111 -8.63 1.40 5.91
CA THR A 111 -9.45 2.49 5.37
C THR A 111 -9.82 2.22 3.92
N PHE A 112 -8.85 1.81 3.09
CA PHE A 112 -9.06 1.39 1.72
C PHE A 112 -10.06 0.21 1.63
N ALA A 113 -9.83 -0.85 2.41
CA ALA A 113 -10.68 -2.03 2.39
C ALA A 113 -12.13 -1.72 2.77
N LYS A 114 -12.33 -0.86 3.79
CA LYS A 114 -13.67 -0.41 4.21
C LYS A 114 -14.34 0.41 3.11
N ALA A 115 -13.63 1.35 2.50
CA ALA A 115 -14.18 2.19 1.43
C ALA A 115 -14.62 1.36 0.22
N VAL A 116 -13.79 0.41 -0.23
CA VAL A 116 -14.14 -0.53 -1.31
C VAL A 116 -15.34 -1.38 -0.92
N ALA A 117 -15.36 -1.96 0.28
CA ALA A 117 -16.48 -2.77 0.74
C ALA A 117 -17.80 -1.97 0.81
N SER A 118 -17.75 -0.71 1.25
CA SER A 118 -18.91 0.17 1.29
C SER A 118 -19.39 0.60 -0.10
N TYR A 119 -18.53 0.61 -1.11
CA TYR A 119 -18.91 0.95 -2.48
C TYR A 119 -19.60 -0.21 -3.21
N LEU A 120 -19.25 -1.45 -2.87
CA LEU A 120 -19.78 -2.67 -3.50
C LEU A 120 -21.14 -3.14 -2.95
N VAL A 121 -21.65 -2.48 -1.92
CA VAL A 121 -22.92 -2.81 -1.23
C VAL A 121 -23.93 -1.70 -1.48
#